data_AF-A0A958KCI9-F1
#
_entry.id   AF-A0A958KCI9-F1
#
_cell.length_a   1.000
_cell.length_b   1.000
_cell.length_c   1.000
_cell.angle_alpha   90.00
_cell.angle_beta   90.00
_cell.angle_gamma   90.00
#
_symmetry.space_group_name_H-M   'P 1'
#
loop_
_entity.id
_entity.type
_entity.pdbx_description
1 polymer ?
#
loop_
_entity_poly.entity_id
_entity_poly.type
_entity_poly.pdbx_seq_one_letter_code
_entity_poly.pdbx_strand_id
1 'polypeptide(L)'
;MSGAITQPSCLWWSDAFSNGFWVFVGIIAGTLVTLLSAYVLIRLKRRKIKQNIKFEVTFNISKIQEWKGMLEKLLEHSNSDNIEDCLVLFDFEKIIFWTVHKTISDGTVYDYIDQESIVTVQKLADFCTPFYSTNLNQAIQEFKTNPDKAGVAKLVRFWKTTLDQHETALRLFESKL
;
A
#
# COMPACT_ATOMS: atom_id res chain seq x y z
N MET A 1 -62.58 -21.30 58.61
CA MET A 1 -61.21 -21.75 58.29
C MET A 1 -60.50 -20.61 57.61
N SER A 2 -59.77 -19.82 58.41
CA SER A 2 -59.01 -18.66 57.96
C SER A 2 -57.57 -19.10 57.77
N GLY A 3 -57.05 -19.00 56.54
CA GLY A 3 -55.67 -19.26 56.19
C GLY A 3 -55.08 -18.02 55.54
N ALA A 4 -54.85 -16.97 56.33
CA ALA A 4 -54.11 -15.80 55.88
C ALA A 4 -52.62 -16.15 55.86
N ILE A 5 -52.11 -16.50 54.67
CA ILE A 5 -50.67 -16.57 54.42
C ILE A 5 -50.22 -15.13 54.16
N THR A 6 -49.72 -14.46 55.19
CA THR A 6 -48.98 -13.21 55.06
C THR A 6 -47.61 -13.52 54.46
N GLN A 7 -47.47 -13.39 53.14
CA GLN A 7 -46.15 -13.41 52.50
C GLN A 7 -45.36 -12.16 52.89
N PRO A 8 -44.05 -12.25 53.18
CA PRO A 8 -43.26 -11.10 53.58
C PRO A 8 -43.07 -10.15 52.39
N SER A 9 -43.50 -8.90 52.55
CA SER A 9 -43.32 -7.81 51.58
C SER A 9 -41.86 -7.50 51.23
N CYS A 10 -40.89 -8.06 51.95
CA CYS A 10 -39.46 -7.87 51.72
C CYS A 10 -38.89 -8.71 50.56
N LEU A 11 -39.51 -9.84 50.19
CA LEU A 11 -39.01 -10.73 49.12
C LEU A 11 -39.13 -10.11 47.72
N TRP A 12 -40.22 -9.38 47.45
CA TRP A 12 -40.48 -8.77 46.15
C TRP A 12 -39.47 -7.68 45.77
N TRP A 13 -38.94 -6.96 46.76
CA TRP A 13 -37.95 -5.90 46.55
C TRP A 13 -36.55 -6.46 46.30
N SER A 14 -36.15 -7.52 47.00
CA SER A 14 -34.87 -8.20 46.74
C SER A 14 -34.84 -8.86 45.37
N ASP A 15 -35.95 -9.46 44.94
CA ASP A 15 -36.05 -10.11 43.63
C ASP A 15 -36.07 -9.09 42.48
N ALA A 16 -36.79 -7.97 42.65
CA ALA A 16 -36.78 -6.87 41.68
C ALA A 16 -35.39 -6.21 41.56
N PHE A 17 -34.68 -6.02 42.67
CA PHE A 17 -33.32 -5.47 42.68
C PHE A 17 -32.30 -6.45 42.06
N SER A 18 -32.38 -7.73 42.42
CA SER A 18 -31.53 -8.80 41.85
C SER A 18 -31.73 -8.91 40.34
N ASN A 19 -32.98 -8.96 39.87
CA ASN A 19 -33.29 -9.04 38.44
C ASN A 19 -32.83 -7.78 37.67
N GLY A 20 -33.03 -6.59 38.23
CA GLY A 20 -32.51 -5.34 37.67
C GLY A 20 -30.99 -5.29 37.59
N PHE A 21 -30.31 -5.82 38.62
CA PHE A 21 -28.85 -5.94 38.64
C PHE A 21 -28.32 -6.90 37.57
N TRP A 22 -28.96 -8.06 37.39
CA TRP A 22 -28.57 -9.02 36.33
C TRP A 22 -28.77 -8.46 34.93
N VAL A 23 -29.85 -7.72 34.68
CA VAL A 23 -30.07 -7.01 33.40
C VAL A 23 -28.98 -5.96 33.17
N PHE A 24 -28.62 -5.19 34.20
CA PHE A 24 -27.55 -4.18 34.12
C PHE A 24 -26.18 -4.82 33.83
N VAL A 25 -25.83 -5.92 34.52
CA VAL A 25 -24.61 -6.69 34.26
C VAL A 25 -24.62 -7.25 32.85
N GLY A 26 -25.76 -7.74 32.36
CA GLY A 26 -25.94 -8.21 30.98
C GLY A 26 -25.66 -7.13 29.94
N ILE A 27 -26.15 -5.90 30.17
CA ILE A 27 -25.91 -4.75 29.27
C ILE A 27 -24.42 -4.35 29.28
N ILE A 28 -23.79 -4.31 30.46
CA ILE A 28 -22.35 -4.01 30.56
C ILE A 28 -21.53 -5.08 29.85
N ALA A 29 -21.81 -6.36 30.10
CA ALA A 29 -21.12 -7.47 29.46
C ALA A 29 -21.28 -7.45 27.94
N GLY A 30 -22.51 -7.20 27.45
CA GLY A 30 -22.78 -7.06 26.01
C GLY A 30 -21.99 -5.92 25.39
N THR A 31 -22.00 -4.75 26.02
CA THR A 31 -21.24 -3.56 25.56
C THR A 31 -19.73 -3.85 25.52
N LEU A 32 -19.20 -4.51 26.55
CA LEU A 32 -17.79 -4.85 26.64
C LEU A 32 -17.36 -5.83 25.53
N VAL A 33 -18.18 -6.84 25.24
CA VAL A 33 -17.95 -7.79 24.13
C VAL A 33 -18.00 -7.09 22.78
N THR A 34 -18.93 -6.15 22.57
CA THR A 34 -18.99 -5.34 21.35
C THR A 34 -17.74 -4.47 21.18
N LEU A 35 -17.25 -3.83 22.24
CA LEU A 35 -16.01 -3.04 22.22
C LEU A 35 -14.78 -3.91 21.92
N LEU A 36 -14.65 -5.06 22.58
CA LEU A 36 -13.54 -5.99 22.38
C LEU A 36 -13.51 -6.54 20.95
N SER A 37 -14.66 -6.96 20.42
CA SER A 37 -14.77 -7.46 19.05
C SER A 37 -14.44 -6.37 18.02
N ALA A 38 -14.94 -5.13 18.21
CA ALA A 38 -14.58 -4.00 17.37
C ALA A 38 -13.06 -3.72 17.40
N TYR A 39 -12.44 -3.75 18.58
CA TYR A 39 -10.99 -3.56 18.73
C TYR A 39 -10.17 -4.62 17.99
N VAL A 40 -10.56 -5.90 18.10
CA VAL A 40 -9.90 -7.00 17.39
C VAL A 40 -10.03 -6.83 15.87
N LEU A 41 -11.23 -6.53 15.38
CA LEU A 41 -11.47 -6.31 13.94
C LEU A 41 -10.65 -5.15 13.39
N ILE A 42 -10.57 -4.04 14.13
CA ILE A 42 -9.73 -2.90 13.76
C ILE A 42 -8.27 -3.33 13.68
N ARG A 43 -7.74 -4.03 14.69
CA ARG A 43 -6.35 -4.52 14.67
C ARG A 43 -6.05 -5.43 13.49
N LEU A 44 -6.95 -6.37 13.17
CA LEU A 44 -6.79 -7.25 12.02
C LEU A 44 -6.79 -6.48 10.70
N LYS A 45 -7.70 -5.51 10.56
CA LYS A 45 -7.76 -4.62 9.39
C LYS A 45 -6.46 -3.82 9.22
N ARG A 46 -5.92 -3.25 10.31
CA ARG A 46 -4.65 -2.51 10.32
C ARG A 46 -3.47 -3.38 9.85
N ARG A 47 -3.37 -4.61 10.37
CA ARG A 47 -2.33 -5.56 9.95
C ARG A 47 -2.42 -5.90 8.47
N LYS A 48 -3.63 -6.14 7.97
CA LYS A 48 -3.86 -6.44 6.55
C LYS A 48 -3.48 -5.26 5.65
N ILE A 49 -3.84 -4.03 6.03
CA ILE A 49 -3.45 -2.82 5.31
C ILE A 49 -1.92 -2.70 5.24
N LYS A 50 -1.23 -2.86 6.37
CA LYS A 50 0.23 -2.81 6.42
C LYS A 50 0.89 -3.86 5.52
N GLN A 51 0.38 -5.10 5.54
CA GLN A 51 0.86 -6.18 4.66
C GLN A 51 0.65 -5.86 3.18
N ASN A 52 -0.52 -5.32 2.81
CA ASN A 52 -0.81 -4.92 1.44
C ASN A 52 0.11 -3.79 0.97
N ILE A 53 0.33 -2.76 1.80
CA ILE A 53 1.26 -1.67 1.47
C ILE A 53 2.67 -2.22 1.28
N LYS A 54 3.13 -3.09 2.17
CA LYS A 54 4.44 -3.75 2.03
C LYS A 54 4.54 -4.53 0.72
N PHE A 55 3.52 -5.33 0.40
CA PHE A 55 3.46 -6.06 -0.86
C PHE A 55 3.55 -5.13 -2.08
N GLU A 56 2.76 -4.04 -2.12
CA GLU A 56 2.78 -3.07 -3.21
C GLU A 56 4.18 -2.45 -3.38
N VAL A 57 4.82 -2.05 -2.28
CA VAL A 57 6.18 -1.47 -2.31
C VAL A 57 7.21 -2.48 -2.81
N THR A 58 7.24 -3.69 -2.26
CA THR A 58 8.19 -4.73 -2.69
C THR A 58 7.97 -5.08 -4.17
N PHE A 59 6.72 -5.16 -4.62
CA PHE A 59 6.39 -5.39 -6.03
C PHE A 59 6.92 -4.27 -6.93
N ASN A 60 6.72 -3.01 -6.53
CA ASN A 60 7.20 -1.86 -7.30
C ASN A 60 8.73 -1.78 -7.35
N ILE A 61 9.43 -2.11 -6.25
CA ILE A 61 10.90 -2.23 -6.24
C ILE A 61 11.35 -3.29 -7.27
N SER A 62 10.69 -4.45 -7.30
CA SER A 62 11.00 -5.50 -8.28
C SER A 62 10.79 -5.02 -9.72
N LYS A 63 9.74 -4.23 -9.98
CA LYS A 63 9.49 -3.64 -11.31
C LYS A 63 10.56 -2.64 -11.72
N ILE A 64 11.00 -1.79 -10.80
CA ILE A 64 12.11 -0.86 -11.06
C ILE A 64 13.39 -1.62 -11.41
N GLN A 65 13.69 -2.71 -10.71
CA GLN A 65 14.86 -3.55 -11.01
C GLN A 65 14.76 -4.21 -12.38
N GLU A 66 13.57 -4.68 -12.76
CA GLU A 66 13.30 -5.23 -14.09
C GLU A 66 13.58 -4.17 -15.19
N TRP A 67 13.06 -2.95 -15.02
CA TRP A 67 13.31 -1.85 -15.96
C TRP A 67 14.79 -1.45 -16.02
N LYS A 68 15.50 -1.46 -14.90
CA LYS A 68 16.95 -1.22 -14.91
C LYS A 68 17.70 -2.28 -15.72
N GLY A 69 17.34 -3.55 -15.58
CA GLY A 69 17.89 -4.63 -16.41
C GLY A 69 17.55 -4.47 -17.90
N MET A 70 16.36 -3.96 -18.22
CA MET A 70 15.97 -3.62 -19.59
C MET A 70 16.80 -2.47 -20.18
N LEU A 71 17.12 -1.43 -19.38
CA LEU A 71 18.01 -0.34 -19.80
C LEU A 71 19.44 -0.82 -20.08
N GLU A 72 19.92 -1.79 -19.28
CA GLU A 72 21.23 -2.41 -19.49
C GLU A 72 21.26 -3.20 -20.80
N LYS A 73 20.22 -3.99 -21.08
CA LYS A 73 20.05 -4.67 -22.38
C LYS A 73 20.03 -3.68 -23.54
N LEU A 74 19.34 -2.55 -23.40
CA LEU A 74 19.31 -1.52 -24.44
C LEU A 74 20.72 -0.97 -24.73
N LEU A 75 21.50 -0.72 -23.68
CA LEU A 75 22.89 -0.26 -23.81
C LEU A 75 23.78 -1.30 -24.49
N GLU A 76 23.63 -2.58 -24.12
CA GLU A 76 24.37 -3.68 -24.72
C GLU A 76 24.07 -3.82 -26.22
N HIS A 77 22.80 -3.76 -26.63
CA HIS A 77 22.40 -3.84 -28.04
C HIS A 77 22.86 -2.61 -28.84
N SER A 78 22.89 -1.43 -28.21
CA SER A 78 23.44 -0.22 -28.83
C SER A 78 24.95 -0.31 -29.05
N ASN A 79 25.69 -0.91 -28.10
CA ASN A 79 27.13 -1.10 -28.22
C ASN A 79 27.51 -2.17 -29.26
N SER A 80 26.66 -3.18 -29.44
CA SER A 80 26.90 -4.30 -30.38
C SER A 80 26.45 -4.03 -31.83
N ASP A 81 26.06 -2.80 -32.15
CA ASP A 81 25.55 -2.38 -33.47
C ASP A 81 24.26 -3.08 -33.93
N ASN A 82 23.57 -3.80 -33.03
CA ASN A 82 22.32 -4.52 -33.32
C ASN A 82 21.13 -3.94 -32.53
N ILE A 83 21.03 -2.62 -32.46
CA ILE A 83 19.95 -1.95 -31.72
C ILE A 83 18.57 -2.25 -32.31
N GLU A 84 18.50 -2.50 -33.61
CA GLU A 84 17.28 -2.87 -34.36
C GLU A 84 16.59 -4.10 -33.77
N ASP A 85 17.38 -5.08 -33.31
CA ASP A 85 16.90 -6.34 -32.71
C ASP A 85 16.48 -6.21 -31.24
N CYS A 86 16.64 -5.03 -30.62
CA CYS A 86 16.37 -4.83 -29.21
C CYS A 86 14.86 -4.84 -28.90
N LEU A 87 14.30 -5.92 -28.36
CA LEU A 87 12.85 -6.05 -28.07
C LEU A 87 12.40 -5.45 -26.72
N VAL A 88 13.10 -4.44 -26.22
CA VAL A 88 12.78 -3.82 -24.92
C VAL A 88 11.54 -2.93 -25.04
N LEU A 89 10.61 -3.08 -24.09
CA LEU A 89 9.41 -2.24 -23.94
C LEU A 89 9.24 -1.88 -22.46
N PHE A 90 9.12 -0.59 -22.18
CA PHE A 90 8.87 -0.07 -20.83
C PHE A 90 7.38 0.19 -20.60
N ASP A 91 6.91 -0.19 -19.41
CA ASP A 91 5.50 -0.19 -19.00
C ASP A 91 5.33 0.36 -17.58
N PHE A 92 5.68 1.63 -17.38
CA PHE A 92 5.71 2.28 -16.06
C PHE A 92 4.35 2.32 -15.38
N GLU A 93 3.26 2.28 -16.15
CA GLU A 93 1.89 2.23 -15.65
C GLU A 93 1.55 0.94 -14.89
N LYS A 94 2.38 -0.11 -14.97
CA LYS A 94 2.15 -1.38 -14.25
C LYS A 94 2.53 -1.34 -12.77
N ILE A 95 3.01 -0.21 -12.27
CA ILE A 95 3.23 -0.01 -10.84
C ILE A 95 1.89 0.01 -10.08
N ILE A 96 1.89 -0.49 -8.86
CA ILE A 96 0.68 -0.63 -8.03
C ILE A 96 0.80 0.26 -6.79
N PHE A 97 -0.11 1.21 -6.65
CA PHE A 97 -0.23 2.07 -5.46
C PHE A 97 -1.66 2.17 -4.92
N TRP A 98 -2.51 1.19 -5.22
CA TRP A 98 -3.93 1.25 -4.88
C TRP A 98 -4.18 1.37 -3.37
N THR A 99 -3.55 0.51 -2.57
CA THR A 99 -3.71 0.52 -1.11
C THR A 99 -3.07 1.77 -0.52
N VAL A 100 -1.91 2.19 -1.03
CA VAL A 100 -1.26 3.44 -0.60
C VAL A 100 -2.17 4.65 -0.87
N HIS A 101 -2.69 4.79 -2.09
CA HIS A 101 -3.57 5.91 -2.45
C HIS A 101 -4.86 5.91 -1.61
N LYS A 102 -5.47 4.75 -1.43
CA LYS A 102 -6.66 4.60 -0.58
C LYS A 102 -6.38 5.03 0.86
N THR A 103 -5.25 4.60 1.43
CA THR A 103 -4.90 4.90 2.82
C THR A 103 -4.48 6.36 3.03
N ILE A 104 -3.94 7.01 1.99
CA ILE A 104 -3.72 8.47 1.95
C ILE A 104 -5.07 9.20 1.98
N SER A 105 -6.00 8.84 1.10
CA SER A 105 -7.33 9.46 1.02
C SER A 105 -8.11 9.32 2.31
N ASP A 106 -8.03 8.15 2.95
CA ASP A 106 -8.72 7.85 4.21
C ASP A 106 -7.96 8.39 5.45
N GLY A 107 -6.78 9.01 5.28
CA GLY A 107 -5.91 9.50 6.37
C GLY A 107 -5.24 8.42 7.21
N THR A 108 -5.63 7.15 7.04
CA THR A 108 -5.11 6.02 7.82
C THR A 108 -3.63 5.73 7.60
N VAL A 109 -3.02 6.20 6.50
CA VAL A 109 -1.58 6.01 6.25
C VAL A 109 -0.70 6.73 7.28
N TYR A 110 -1.19 7.86 7.85
CA TYR A 110 -0.46 8.67 8.83
C TYR A 110 -0.30 7.97 10.18
N ASP A 111 -1.09 6.91 10.45
CA ASP A 111 -0.90 6.05 11.63
C ASP A 111 0.39 5.20 11.53
N TYR A 112 0.98 5.08 10.34
CA TYR A 112 2.09 4.15 10.06
C TYR A 112 3.32 4.83 9.46
N ILE A 113 3.15 5.93 8.74
CA ILE A 113 4.21 6.51 7.90
C ILE A 113 4.17 8.04 7.99
N ASP A 114 5.35 8.65 8.00
CA ASP A 114 5.54 10.09 8.01
C ASP A 114 5.20 10.75 6.67
N GLN A 115 4.81 12.02 6.73
CA GLN A 115 4.38 12.81 5.57
C GLN A 115 5.45 12.88 4.47
N GLU A 116 6.72 12.96 4.83
CA GLU A 116 7.83 13.00 3.87
C GLU A 116 7.93 11.71 3.03
N SER A 117 7.75 10.57 3.69
CA SER A 117 7.70 9.26 3.02
C SER A 117 6.47 9.10 2.13
N ILE A 118 5.32 9.69 2.51
CA ILE A 118 4.12 9.71 1.66
C ILE A 118 4.35 10.53 0.38
N VAL A 119 4.91 11.74 0.52
CA VAL A 119 5.24 12.61 -0.63
C VAL A 119 6.19 11.90 -1.59
N THR A 120 7.13 11.14 -1.05
CA THR A 120 8.09 10.37 -1.84
C THR A 120 7.40 9.30 -2.71
N VAL A 121 6.43 8.58 -2.15
CA VAL A 121 5.66 7.58 -2.90
C VAL A 121 4.73 8.23 -3.92
N GLN A 122 4.11 9.35 -3.58
CA GLN A 122 3.28 10.11 -4.52
C GLN A 122 4.08 10.58 -5.74
N LYS A 123 5.30 11.10 -5.54
CA LYS A 123 6.18 11.49 -6.65
C LYS A 123 6.47 10.33 -7.61
N LEU A 124 6.62 9.12 -7.08
CA LEU A 124 6.79 7.93 -7.93
C LEU A 124 5.49 7.57 -8.65
N ALA A 125 4.34 7.64 -7.99
CA ALA A 125 3.04 7.42 -8.63
C ALA A 125 2.82 8.41 -9.80
N ASP A 126 3.16 9.68 -9.62
CA ASP A 126 3.05 10.73 -10.64
C ASP A 126 4.04 10.51 -11.81
N PHE A 127 5.20 9.91 -11.52
CA PHE A 127 6.16 9.52 -12.53
C PHE A 127 5.71 8.30 -13.34
N CYS A 128 4.99 7.36 -12.73
CA CYS A 128 4.52 6.12 -13.35
C CYS A 128 3.27 6.31 -14.22
N THR A 129 3.34 7.27 -15.14
CA THR A 129 2.26 7.56 -16.09
C THR A 129 2.55 6.99 -17.48
N PRO A 130 1.50 6.66 -18.27
CA PRO A 130 1.65 6.18 -19.64
C PRO A 130 2.45 7.12 -20.54
N PHE A 131 2.48 8.41 -20.22
CA PHE A 131 3.24 9.44 -20.93
C PHE A 131 4.74 9.12 -20.95
N TYR A 132 5.32 8.83 -19.78
CA TYR A 132 6.76 8.55 -19.68
C TYR A 132 7.15 7.24 -20.38
N SER A 133 6.30 6.21 -20.28
CA SER A 133 6.51 4.94 -20.99
C SER A 133 6.44 5.13 -22.50
N THR A 134 5.46 5.89 -22.97
CA THR A 134 5.29 6.19 -24.40
C THR A 134 6.50 6.97 -24.93
N ASN A 135 6.93 8.01 -24.22
CA ASN A 135 8.08 8.82 -24.63
C ASN A 135 9.38 8.01 -24.67
N LEU A 136 9.63 7.18 -23.65
CA LEU A 136 10.81 6.32 -23.62
C LEU A 136 10.78 5.30 -24.76
N ASN A 137 9.64 4.63 -24.96
CA ASN A 137 9.49 3.66 -26.05
C ASN A 137 9.61 4.32 -27.43
N GLN A 138 9.08 5.54 -27.62
CA GLN A 138 9.24 6.29 -28.87
C GLN A 138 10.71 6.64 -29.13
N ALA A 139 11.43 7.15 -28.12
CA ALA A 139 12.85 7.43 -28.24
C ALA A 139 13.66 6.17 -28.61
N ILE A 140 13.32 5.01 -28.02
CA ILE A 140 13.96 3.74 -28.38
C ILE A 140 13.69 3.37 -29.85
N GLN A 141 12.46 3.57 -30.34
CA GLN A 141 12.13 3.30 -31.75
C GLN A 141 12.86 4.25 -32.71
N GLU A 142 13.06 5.51 -32.32
CA GLU A 142 13.89 6.46 -33.07
C GLU A 142 15.34 5.98 -33.15
N PHE A 143 15.92 5.53 -32.03
CA PHE A 143 17.30 5.00 -32.01
C PHE A 143 17.46 3.69 -32.79
N LYS A 144 16.41 2.90 -32.94
CA LYS A 144 16.41 1.75 -33.85
C LYS A 144 16.49 2.16 -35.31
N THR A 145 15.82 3.25 -35.67
CA THR A 145 15.77 3.73 -37.06
C THR A 145 17.01 4.54 -37.42
N ASN A 146 17.53 5.33 -36.47
CA ASN A 146 18.72 6.16 -36.61
C ASN A 146 19.66 5.91 -35.42
N PRO A 147 20.62 4.96 -35.54
CA PRO A 147 21.48 4.58 -34.43
C PRO A 147 22.40 5.73 -33.98
N ASP A 148 22.15 6.26 -32.78
CA ASP A 148 23.05 7.19 -32.09
C ASP A 148 23.48 6.61 -30.74
N LYS A 149 24.66 5.98 -30.73
CA LYS A 149 25.23 5.34 -29.53
C LYS A 149 25.40 6.33 -28.37
N ALA A 150 25.79 7.58 -28.66
CA ALA A 150 25.99 8.59 -27.64
C ALA A 150 24.64 9.04 -27.04
N GLY A 151 23.62 9.20 -27.89
CA GLY A 151 22.24 9.47 -27.50
C GLY A 151 21.66 8.38 -26.62
N VAL A 152 21.80 7.11 -27.01
CA VAL A 152 21.32 5.96 -26.22
C VAL A 152 22.02 5.88 -24.86
N ALA A 153 23.35 6.04 -24.81
CA ALA A 153 24.09 6.03 -23.56
C ALA A 153 23.63 7.15 -22.60
N LYS A 154 23.33 8.34 -23.14
CA LYS A 154 22.80 9.46 -22.37
C LYS A 154 21.38 9.19 -21.86
N LEU A 155 20.51 8.62 -22.70
CA LEU A 155 19.16 8.21 -22.34
C LEU A 155 19.19 7.18 -21.21
N VAL A 156 19.96 6.09 -21.39
CA VAL A 156 20.12 5.02 -20.39
C VAL A 156 20.63 5.59 -19.07
N ARG A 157 21.63 6.47 -19.09
CA ARG A 157 22.16 7.09 -17.87
C ARG A 157 21.11 7.94 -17.15
N PHE A 158 20.35 8.74 -17.89
CA PHE A 158 19.27 9.56 -17.33
C PHE A 158 18.24 8.68 -16.63
N TRP A 159 17.68 7.68 -17.34
CA TRP A 159 16.65 6.83 -16.78
C TRP A 159 17.16 5.94 -15.64
N LYS A 160 18.39 5.42 -15.73
CA LYS A 160 19.00 4.65 -14.63
C LYS A 160 19.12 5.50 -13.36
N THR A 161 19.58 6.75 -13.49
CA THR A 161 19.68 7.68 -12.34
C THR A 161 18.30 7.96 -11.74
N THR A 162 17.30 8.22 -12.58
CA THR A 162 15.92 8.48 -12.12
C THR A 162 15.33 7.26 -11.42
N LEU A 163 15.49 6.06 -11.99
CA LEU A 163 15.04 4.80 -11.39
C LEU A 163 15.77 4.48 -10.08
N ASP A 164 17.07 4.77 -9.98
CA ASP A 164 17.86 4.59 -8.75
C ASP A 164 17.34 5.49 -7.61
N GLN A 165 16.98 6.73 -7.92
CA GLN A 165 16.38 7.66 -6.94
C GLN A 165 15.04 7.11 -6.43
N HIS A 166 14.19 6.63 -7.33
CA HIS A 166 12.89 6.05 -6.97
C HIS A 166 13.01 4.71 -6.22
N GLU A 167 13.96 3.85 -6.58
CA GLU A 167 14.25 2.61 -5.85
C GLU A 167 14.70 2.91 -4.42
N THR A 168 15.63 3.87 -4.26
CA THR A 168 16.14 4.29 -2.94
C THR A 168 15.01 4.84 -2.06
N ALA A 169 14.17 5.70 -2.65
CA ALA A 169 12.96 6.22 -2.03
C ALA A 169 12.02 5.11 -1.53
N LEU A 170 11.73 4.11 -2.37
CA LEU A 170 10.87 2.99 -1.99
C LEU A 170 11.49 2.10 -0.92
N ARG A 171 12.81 1.85 -0.96
CA ARG A 171 13.50 1.06 0.07
C ARG A 171 13.51 1.77 1.43
N LEU A 172 13.67 3.09 1.43
CA LEU A 172 13.53 3.89 2.65
C LEU A 172 12.10 3.81 3.20
N PHE A 173 11.10 3.89 2.32
CA PHE A 173 9.70 3.69 2.71
C PHE A 173 9.45 2.28 3.27
N GLU A 174 9.97 1.23 2.62
CA GLU A 174 9.87 -0.15 3.08
C GLU A 174 10.51 -0.35 4.46
N SER A 175 11.63 0.32 4.74
CA SER A 175 12.32 0.22 6.04
C SER A 175 11.52 0.81 7.20
N LYS A 176 10.59 1.73 6.92
CA LYS A 176 9.71 2.37 7.91
C LYS A 176 8.40 1.61 8.15
N LEU A 177 8.09 0.61 7.32
CA LEU A 177 6.90 -0.25 7.44
C LEU A 177 7.13 -1.38 8.44
#